data_AF-A0AA37LVB0-F1
#
_entry.id   AF-A0AA37LVB0-F1
#
_cell.length_a   1.000
_cell.length_b   1.000
_cell.length_c   1.000
_cell.angle_alpha   90.00
_cell.angle_beta   90.00
_cell.angle_gamma   90.00
#
_symmetry.space_group_name_H-M   'P 1'
#
loop_
_entity.id
_entity.type
_entity.pdbx_description
1 polymer ?
#
loop_
_entity_poly.entity_id
_entity_poly.type
_entity_poly.pdbx_seq_one_letter_code
_entity_poly.pdbx_strand_id
1 'polypeptide(L)'
;MLLTGGSAVIQNLTGAPVAASVFLFPIGVVVYTLFGGIKATFITDYINGLVILVIIFVFAFTVYSTNELLGSPGRVWEILTDLAAERPLSGNSGGSYLTMRSQGGAEFFIINLCGNFGTVFLDNGYYNKAIAASPIDALPGYVMGSVIFVNGLWPLIANIGTVALVGSPYPG
;
A
#
# COMPACT_ATOMS: atom_id res chain seq x y z
N MET A 1 2.32 -9.44 6.85
CA MET A 1 1.35 -8.91 5.85
C MET A 1 1.98 -8.72 4.47
N LEU A 2 3.21 -8.18 4.37
CA LEU A 2 3.83 -7.87 3.07
C LEU A 2 4.26 -9.10 2.25
N LEU A 3 4.88 -10.10 2.89
CA LEU A 3 5.40 -11.27 2.19
C LEU A 3 4.29 -12.14 1.60
N THR A 4 3.20 -12.32 2.35
CA THR A 4 2.00 -13.03 1.91
C THR A 4 1.26 -12.25 0.82
N GLY A 5 1.21 -10.92 0.91
CA GLY A 5 0.65 -10.07 -0.14
C GLY A 5 1.43 -10.17 -1.46
N GLY A 6 2.76 -10.05 -1.42
CA GLY A 6 3.61 -10.22 -2.60
C GLY A 6 3.51 -11.63 -3.21
N SER A 7 3.44 -12.66 -2.35
CA SER A 7 3.28 -14.04 -2.80
C SER A 7 1.92 -14.30 -3.45
N ALA A 8 0.85 -13.64 -3.01
CA ALA A 8 -0.46 -13.70 -3.65
C ALA A 8 -0.44 -13.05 -5.04
N VAL A 9 0.27 -11.92 -5.21
CA VAL A 9 0.47 -11.30 -6.52
C VAL A 9 1.22 -12.23 -7.47
N ILE A 10 2.29 -12.88 -7.00
CA ILE A 10 3.04 -13.86 -7.81
C ILE A 10 2.14 -15.04 -8.22
N GLN A 11 1.34 -15.56 -7.28
CA GLN A 11 0.37 -16.62 -7.59
C GLN A 11 -0.61 -16.18 -8.69
N ASN A 12 -1.16 -14.98 -8.59
CA ASN A 12 -2.10 -14.45 -9.59
C ASN A 12 -1.44 -14.23 -10.96
N LEU A 13 -0.18 -13.84 -11.01
CA LEU A 13 0.53 -13.56 -12.27
C LEU A 13 1.12 -14.80 -12.96
N THR A 14 1.55 -15.79 -12.17
CA THR A 14 2.36 -16.91 -12.67
C THR A 14 1.78 -18.29 -12.36
N GLY A 15 0.75 -18.36 -11.52
CA GLY A 15 0.21 -19.62 -10.99
C GLY A 15 1.10 -20.29 -9.94
N ALA A 16 2.24 -19.69 -9.57
CA ALA A 16 3.17 -20.31 -8.62
C ALA A 16 2.56 -20.46 -7.23
N PRO A 17 2.89 -21.54 -6.48
CA PRO A 17 2.39 -21.72 -5.12
C PRO A 17 2.83 -20.60 -4.17
N VAL A 18 1.88 -20.12 -3.36
CA VAL A 18 2.14 -19.08 -2.34
C VAL A 18 3.22 -19.53 -1.36
N ALA A 19 3.15 -20.78 -0.89
CA ALA A 19 4.13 -21.31 0.07
C ALA A 19 5.56 -21.25 -0.48
N ALA A 20 5.77 -21.67 -1.73
CA ALA A 20 7.08 -21.60 -2.37
C ALA A 20 7.56 -20.14 -2.52
N SER A 21 6.66 -19.26 -2.95
CA SER A 21 6.97 -17.84 -3.12
C SER A 21 7.42 -17.19 -1.79
N VAL A 22 6.74 -17.49 -0.68
CA VAL A 22 7.08 -17.02 0.67
C VAL A 22 8.51 -17.44 1.06
N PHE A 23 8.93 -18.67 0.77
CA PHE A 23 10.27 -19.14 1.14
C PHE A 23 11.38 -18.63 0.22
N LEU A 24 11.08 -18.42 -1.06
CA LEU A 24 12.08 -18.02 -2.04
C LEU A 24 12.32 -16.50 -2.06
N PHE A 25 11.30 -15.69 -1.78
CA PHE A 25 11.39 -14.23 -1.83
C PHE A 25 12.50 -13.64 -0.95
N PRO A 26 12.70 -14.10 0.30
CA PRO A 26 13.73 -13.56 1.19
C PRO A 26 15.16 -13.94 0.80
N ILE A 27 15.38 -14.89 -0.11
CA ILE A 27 16.74 -15.37 -0.42
C ILE A 27 17.62 -14.25 -0.96
N GLY A 28 17.09 -13.42 -1.87
CA GLY A 28 17.82 -12.26 -2.38
C GLY A 28 18.21 -11.27 -1.26
N VAL A 29 17.32 -11.10 -0.29
CA VAL A 29 17.54 -10.26 0.90
C VAL A 29 18.65 -10.83 1.77
N VAL A 30 18.63 -12.14 2.01
CA VAL A 30 19.66 -12.83 2.80
C VAL A 30 21.04 -12.62 2.16
N VAL A 31 21.16 -12.78 0.84
CA VAL A 31 22.45 -12.65 0.15
C VAL A 31 23.07 -11.27 0.35
N TYR A 32 22.36 -10.17 0.01
CA TYR A 32 22.98 -8.84 0.16
C TYR A 32 23.17 -8.44 1.62
N THR A 33 22.35 -8.96 2.54
CA THR A 33 22.49 -8.68 3.98
C THR A 33 23.71 -9.39 4.56
N LEU A 34 23.99 -10.63 4.14
CA LEU A 34 25.16 -11.39 4.59
C LEU A 34 26.48 -10.72 4.18
N PHE A 35 26.58 -10.21 2.95
CA PHE A 35 27.82 -9.62 2.45
C PHE A 35 27.98 -8.13 2.81
N GLY A 36 26.89 -7.38 2.86
CA GLY A 36 26.93 -5.92 3.00
C GLY A 36 26.52 -5.37 4.37
N GLY A 37 26.00 -6.23 5.25
CA GLY A 37 25.52 -5.86 6.58
C GLY A 37 24.47 -4.73 6.55
N ILE A 38 24.38 -3.99 7.66
CA ILE A 38 23.35 -2.95 7.84
C ILE A 38 23.44 -1.80 6.84
N LYS A 39 24.65 -1.48 6.34
CA LYS A 39 24.84 -0.43 5.32
C LYS A 39 24.20 -0.83 3.99
N ALA A 40 24.39 -2.07 3.55
CA ALA A 40 23.73 -2.55 2.34
C ALA A 40 22.22 -2.60 2.52
N THR A 41 21.72 -2.99 3.70
CA THR A 41 20.29 -2.93 4.00
C THR A 41 19.74 -1.51 3.84
N PHE A 42 20.41 -0.48 4.38
CA PHE A 42 19.96 0.91 4.22
C PHE A 42 19.92 1.38 2.77
N ILE A 43 20.96 1.07 1.99
CA ILE A 43 21.02 1.47 0.58
C ILE A 43 19.93 0.75 -0.22
N THR A 44 19.78 -0.56 -0.01
CA THR A 44 18.73 -1.33 -0.69
C THR A 44 17.33 -0.86 -0.32
N ASP A 45 17.09 -0.54 0.95
CA ASP A 45 15.80 0.00 1.41
C ASP A 45 15.49 1.35 0.73
N TYR A 46 16.49 2.23 0.59
CA TYR A 46 16.34 3.50 -0.11
C TYR A 46 16.01 3.30 -1.59
N ILE A 47 16.75 2.43 -2.29
CA ILE A 47 16.52 2.15 -3.70
C ILE A 47 15.16 1.48 -3.92
N ASN A 48 14.78 0.52 -3.08
CA ASN A 48 13.48 -0.14 -3.15
C ASN A 48 12.34 0.88 -2.97
N GLY A 49 12.44 1.75 -1.96
CA GLY A 49 11.49 2.84 -1.75
C GLY A 49 11.35 3.75 -2.97
N LEU A 50 12.46 4.12 -3.60
CA LEU A 50 12.46 4.93 -4.83
C LEU A 50 11.77 4.20 -5.99
N VAL A 51 12.07 2.92 -6.20
CA VAL A 51 11.46 2.12 -7.28
C VAL A 51 9.95 2.01 -7.07
N ILE A 52 9.50 1.71 -5.85
CA ILE A 52 8.07 1.66 -5.51
C ILE A 52 7.40 3.01 -5.78
N LEU A 53 8.04 4.11 -5.39
CA LEU A 53 7.52 5.46 -5.62
C LEU A 53 7.31 5.75 -7.11
N VAL A 54 8.30 5.41 -7.95
CA VAL A 54 8.19 5.55 -9.41
C VAL A 54 7.03 4.72 -9.96
N ILE A 55 6.91 3.46 -9.54
CA ILE A 55 5.81 2.58 -9.98
C ILE A 55 4.44 3.16 -9.59
N ILE A 56 4.29 3.69 -8.37
CA ILE A 56 3.05 4.32 -7.92
C ILE A 56 2.70 5.53 -8.78
N PHE A 57 3.68 6.40 -9.10
CA PHE A 57 3.42 7.55 -9.96
C PHE A 57 3.04 7.13 -11.39
N VAL A 58 3.78 6.20 -11.99
CA VAL A 58 3.45 5.68 -13.34
C VAL A 58 2.05 5.09 -13.35
N PHE A 59 1.70 4.28 -12.34
CA PHE A 59 0.35 3.72 -12.23
C PHE A 59 -0.71 4.83 -12.09
N ALA A 60 -0.50 5.80 -11.22
CA ALA A 60 -1.43 6.90 -11.02
C ALA A 60 -1.69 7.70 -12.30
N PHE A 61 -0.63 8.08 -13.03
CA PHE A 61 -0.79 8.79 -14.31
C PHE A 61 -1.46 7.92 -15.37
N THR A 62 -1.13 6.62 -15.40
CA THR A 62 -1.76 5.69 -16.36
C THR A 62 -3.27 5.58 -16.11
N VAL A 63 -3.67 5.45 -14.84
CA VAL A 63 -5.08 5.34 -14.42
C VAL A 63 -5.85 6.64 -14.63
N TYR A 64 -5.28 7.78 -14.27
CA TYR A 64 -6.00 9.06 -14.23
C TYR A 64 -5.80 9.96 -15.45
N SER A 65 -4.95 9.59 -16.40
CA SER A 65 -4.70 10.41 -17.59
C SER A 65 -4.82 9.65 -18.89
N THR A 66 -4.54 8.34 -18.92
CA THR A 66 -4.54 7.56 -20.18
C THR A 66 -5.61 6.49 -20.25
N ASN A 67 -6.23 6.12 -19.13
CA ASN A 67 -7.24 5.07 -19.10
C ASN A 67 -8.58 5.58 -19.63
N GLU A 68 -9.16 4.90 -20.62
CA GLU A 68 -10.42 5.31 -21.26
C GLU A 68 -11.65 5.19 -20.34
N LEU A 69 -11.59 4.32 -19.32
CA LEU A 69 -12.71 4.01 -18.44
C LEU A 69 -12.73 4.91 -17.20
N LEU A 70 -11.56 5.11 -16.59
CA LEU A 70 -11.40 5.94 -15.39
C LEU A 70 -11.05 7.38 -15.76
N GLY A 71 -9.98 7.61 -16.51
CA GLY A 71 -9.65 8.85 -17.24
C GLY A 71 -9.51 10.17 -16.46
N SER A 72 -10.10 10.31 -15.27
CA SER A 72 -10.02 11.46 -14.39
C SER A 72 -10.61 11.13 -13.01
N PRO A 73 -10.22 11.83 -11.93
CA PRO A 73 -10.84 11.65 -10.62
C PRO A 73 -12.35 11.92 -10.60
N GLY A 74 -12.82 12.88 -11.40
CA GLY A 74 -14.26 13.20 -11.51
C GLY A 74 -15.06 12.04 -12.10
N ARG A 75 -14.53 11.39 -13.14
CA ARG A 75 -15.17 10.21 -13.73
C ARG A 75 -15.17 9.00 -12.78
N VAL A 76 -14.11 8.82 -11.98
CA VAL A 76 -14.11 7.80 -10.91
C VAL A 76 -15.19 8.08 -9.88
N TRP A 77 -15.40 9.35 -9.49
CA TRP A 77 -16.46 9.73 -8.56
C TRP A 77 -17.86 9.38 -9.11
N GLU A 78 -18.12 9.69 -10.38
CA GLU A 78 -19.37 9.32 -11.06
C GLU A 78 -19.61 7.80 -11.02
N ILE A 79 -18.63 7.02 -11.46
CA ILE A 79 -18.73 5.55 -11.49
C ILE A 79 -18.99 4.98 -10.09
N LEU A 80 -18.31 5.48 -9.07
CA LEU A 80 -18.53 5.01 -7.68
C LEU A 80 -19.90 5.41 -7.13
N THR A 81 -20.44 6.53 -7.59
CA THR A 81 -21.79 6.98 -7.22
C THR A 81 -22.86 6.12 -7.88
N ASP A 82 -22.71 5.82 -9.17
CA ASP A 82 -23.59 4.92 -9.92
C ASP A 82 -23.54 3.50 -9.34
N LEU A 83 -22.33 3.01 -9.04
CA LEU A 83 -22.13 1.71 -8.40
C LEU A 83 -22.74 1.65 -7.00
N ALA A 84 -22.74 2.76 -6.24
CA ALA A 84 -23.43 2.81 -4.94
C ALA A 84 -24.96 2.68 -5.09
N ALA A 85 -25.54 3.16 -6.19
CA ALA A 85 -26.96 3.02 -6.48
C ALA A 85 -27.32 1.59 -6.89
N GLU A 86 -26.49 0.94 -7.70
CA GLU A 86 -26.71 -0.44 -8.15
C GLU A 86 -26.35 -1.49 -7.08
N ARG A 87 -25.24 -1.26 -6.35
CA ARG A 87 -24.61 -2.19 -5.41
C ARG A 87 -24.25 -1.46 -4.12
N PRO A 88 -25.24 -1.12 -3.27
CA PRO A 88 -24.97 -0.44 -2.01
C PRO A 88 -24.14 -1.32 -1.07
N LEU A 89 -23.08 -0.76 -0.49
CA LEU A 89 -22.28 -1.46 0.51
C LEU A 89 -22.99 -1.50 1.87
N SER A 90 -23.17 -2.70 2.41
CA SER A 90 -23.67 -2.87 3.77
C SER A 90 -22.67 -2.30 4.79
N GLY A 91 -23.18 -1.63 5.83
CA GLY A 91 -22.35 -0.98 6.86
C GLY A 91 -21.81 0.41 6.47
N ASN A 92 -21.98 0.86 5.23
CA ASN A 92 -21.68 2.23 4.81
C ASN A 92 -22.94 3.10 4.90
N SER A 93 -22.79 4.34 5.39
CA SER A 93 -23.89 5.30 5.43
C SER A 93 -24.42 5.59 4.02
N GLY A 94 -25.68 5.26 3.77
CA GLY A 94 -26.31 5.43 2.45
C GLY A 94 -25.78 4.49 1.38
N GLY A 95 -25.07 3.42 1.74
CA GLY A 95 -24.48 2.47 0.78
C GLY A 95 -23.32 3.04 -0.05
N SER A 96 -22.94 4.30 0.20
CA SER A 96 -21.93 5.02 -0.59
C SER A 96 -20.52 4.46 -0.37
N TYR A 97 -19.77 4.27 -1.45
CA TYR A 97 -18.33 3.92 -1.42
C TYR A 97 -17.45 5.08 -0.93
N LEU A 98 -17.99 6.30 -0.89
CA LEU A 98 -17.26 7.54 -0.66
C LEU A 98 -17.53 8.13 0.73
N THR A 99 -18.26 7.40 1.58
CA THR A 99 -18.59 7.83 2.94
C THR A 99 -17.44 7.61 3.92
N MET A 100 -17.23 8.59 4.80
CA MET A 100 -16.33 8.43 5.96
C MET A 100 -17.02 7.71 7.13
N ARG A 101 -18.34 7.50 7.05
CA ARG A 101 -19.12 6.77 8.06
C ARG A 101 -19.35 5.33 7.60
N SER A 102 -18.34 4.49 7.83
CA SER A 102 -18.33 3.07 7.49
C SER A 102 -17.98 2.22 8.71
N GLN A 103 -18.79 1.19 8.99
CA GLN A 103 -18.45 0.20 10.03
C GLN A 103 -17.17 -0.56 9.67
N GLY A 104 -17.07 -1.06 8.43
CA GLY A 104 -15.86 -1.74 7.96
C GLY A 104 -14.63 -0.83 7.96
N GLY A 105 -14.81 0.46 7.67
CA GLY A 105 -13.76 1.48 7.82
C GLY A 105 -13.28 1.64 9.26
N ALA A 106 -14.18 1.62 10.24
CA ALA A 106 -13.82 1.68 11.66
C ALA A 106 -13.09 0.42 12.14
N GLU A 107 -13.54 -0.77 11.71
CA GLU A 107 -12.87 -2.04 12.01
C GLU A 107 -11.46 -2.07 11.40
N PHE A 108 -11.33 -1.71 10.12
CA PHE A 108 -10.05 -1.59 9.44
C PHE A 108 -9.13 -0.58 10.14
N PHE A 109 -9.66 0.57 10.55
CA PHE A 109 -8.89 1.57 11.29
C PHE A 109 -8.31 1.00 12.58
N ILE A 110 -9.11 0.31 13.40
CA ILE A 110 -8.64 -0.27 14.66
C ILE A 110 -7.60 -1.37 14.41
N ILE A 111 -7.86 -2.27 13.45
CA ILE A 111 -6.92 -3.34 13.09
C ILE A 111 -5.59 -2.75 12.60
N ASN A 112 -5.66 -1.76 11.71
CA ASN A 112 -4.49 -1.11 11.14
C ASN A 112 -3.72 -0.28 12.18
N LEU A 113 -4.43 0.36 13.12
CA LEU A 113 -3.81 1.06 14.24
C LEU A 113 -3.01 0.07 15.10
N CYS A 114 -3.67 -0.95 15.66
CA CYS A 114 -3.02 -1.95 16.50
C CYS A 114 -1.88 -2.68 15.77
N GLY A 115 -2.12 -3.07 14.50
CA GLY A 115 -1.13 -3.75 13.67
C GLY A 115 0.11 -2.90 13.41
N ASN A 116 -0.05 -1.65 12.95
CA ASN A 116 1.10 -0.79 12.65
C ASN A 116 1.87 -0.40 13.92
N PHE A 117 1.18 -0.14 15.04
CA PHE A 117 1.85 0.09 16.32
C PHE A 117 2.73 -1.10 16.69
N GLY A 118 2.23 -2.33 16.57
CA GLY A 118 3.03 -3.54 16.76
C GLY A 118 4.27 -3.57 15.86
N THR A 119 4.11 -3.26 14.56
CA THR A 119 5.23 -3.29 13.60
C THR A 119 6.26 -2.19 13.80
N VAL A 120 5.93 -1.10 14.49
CA VAL A 120 6.89 -0.01 14.74
C VAL A 120 7.57 -0.20 16.09
N PHE A 121 6.81 -0.47 17.15
CA PHE A 121 7.33 -0.50 18.52
C PHE A 121 7.91 -1.85 18.94
N LEU A 122 7.58 -2.94 18.25
CA LEU A 122 8.09 -4.29 18.56
C LEU A 122 9.08 -4.82 17.52
N ASP A 123 9.43 -4.00 16.52
CA ASP A 123 10.34 -4.40 15.45
C ASP A 123 11.77 -3.94 15.75
N ASN A 124 12.66 -4.92 15.96
CA ASN A 124 14.06 -4.66 16.26
C ASN A 124 14.80 -3.92 15.13
N GLY A 125 14.40 -4.13 13.88
CA GLY A 125 14.94 -3.43 12.72
C GLY A 125 14.70 -1.93 12.81
N TYR A 126 13.50 -1.49 13.19
CA TYR A 126 13.22 -0.06 13.41
C TYR A 126 14.10 0.57 14.49
N TYR A 127 14.32 -0.12 15.62
CA TYR A 127 15.22 0.39 16.67
C TYR A 127 16.67 0.49 16.20
N ASN A 128 17.18 -0.51 15.47
CA ASN A 128 18.55 -0.47 14.94
C ASN A 128 18.73 0.73 14.00
N LYS A 129 17.71 1.06 13.21
CA LYS A 129 17.72 2.24 12.32
C LYS A 129 17.61 3.55 13.10
N ALA A 130 16.76 3.60 14.12
CA ALA A 130 16.58 4.77 14.96
C ALA A 130 17.86 5.14 15.74
N ILE A 131 18.55 4.14 16.30
CA ILE A 131 19.82 4.34 17.03
C ILE A 131 20.96 4.75 16.10
N ALA A 132 20.96 4.27 14.85
CA ALA A 132 21.95 4.64 13.84
C ALA A 132 21.75 6.06 13.27
N ALA A 133 20.58 6.67 13.46
CA ALA A 133 20.24 7.98 12.92
C ALA A 133 20.55 9.12 13.91
N SER A 134 21.00 10.25 13.39
CA SER A 134 21.14 11.50 14.15
C SER A 134 19.75 12.05 14.50
N PRO A 135 19.44 12.34 15.78
CA PRO A 135 18.12 12.85 16.18
C PRO A 135 17.74 14.18 15.51
N ILE A 136 18.72 15.04 15.23
CA ILE A 136 18.54 16.35 14.59
C ILE A 136 18.05 16.19 13.14
N ASP A 137 18.47 15.12 12.47
CA ASP A 137 18.11 14.85 11.08
C ASP A 137 16.88 13.93 10.98
N ALA A 138 16.73 12.99 11.92
CA ALA A 138 15.66 12.01 11.93
C ALA A 138 14.28 12.64 12.14
N LEU A 139 14.14 13.53 13.15
CA LEU A 139 12.86 14.14 13.50
C LEU A 139 12.22 14.93 12.34
N PRO A 140 12.91 15.91 11.71
CA PRO A 140 12.33 16.62 10.56
C PRO A 140 12.07 15.69 9.38
N GLY A 141 12.91 14.66 9.18
CA GLY A 141 12.68 13.62 8.18
C GLY A 141 11.37 12.87 8.40
N TYR A 142 11.08 12.43 9.63
CA TYR A 142 9.82 11.76 9.97
C TYR A 142 8.60 12.67 9.78
N VAL A 143 8.70 13.95 10.17
CA VAL A 143 7.61 14.92 9.99
C VAL A 143 7.33 15.13 8.50
N MET A 144 8.35 15.42 7.69
CA MET A 144 8.17 15.60 6.25
C MET A 144 7.63 14.32 5.59
N GLY A 145 8.19 13.16 5.94
CA GLY A 145 7.75 11.87 5.43
C GLY A 145 6.28 11.59 5.74
N SER A 146 5.82 11.87 6.96
CA SER A 146 4.42 11.68 7.34
C SER A 146 3.46 12.62 6.57
N VAL A 147 3.85 13.90 6.39
CA VAL A 147 3.05 14.86 5.62
C VAL A 147 2.93 14.44 4.15
N ILE A 148 4.04 14.03 3.53
CA ILE A 148 4.07 13.56 2.14
C ILE A 148 3.27 12.27 1.99
N PHE A 149 3.40 11.35 2.93
CA PHE A 149 2.68 10.09 2.90
C PHE A 149 1.16 10.29 2.96
N VAL A 150 0.68 11.09 3.92
CA VAL A 150 -0.76 11.31 4.12
C VAL A 150 -1.39 12.12 2.98
N ASN A 151 -0.73 13.17 2.50
CA ASN A 151 -1.32 14.07 1.50
C ASN A 151 -1.05 13.63 0.05
N GLY A 152 0.06 12.96 -0.21
CA GLY A 152 0.49 12.57 -1.55
C GLY A 152 0.27 11.08 -1.82
N LEU A 153 0.99 10.22 -1.10
CA LEU A 153 1.09 8.80 -1.46
C LEU A 153 -0.15 7.98 -1.10
N TRP A 154 -0.72 8.22 0.07
CA TRP A 154 -1.89 7.48 0.55
C TRP A 154 -3.09 7.60 -0.40
N PRO A 155 -3.50 8.80 -0.86
CA PRO A 155 -4.56 8.92 -1.86
C PRO A 155 -4.27 8.11 -3.13
N LEU A 156 -3.04 8.16 -3.66
CA LEU A 156 -2.65 7.44 -4.87
C LEU A 156 -2.73 5.92 -4.71
N ILE A 157 -2.39 5.40 -3.53
CA ILE A 157 -2.47 3.96 -3.23
C ILE A 157 -3.92 3.54 -3.00
N ALA A 158 -4.72 4.33 -2.27
CA ALA A 158 -6.13 4.05 -2.03
C ALA A 158 -6.93 3.96 -3.34
N ASN A 159 -6.52 4.74 -4.35
CA ASN A 159 -7.07 4.73 -5.69
C ASN A 159 -6.83 3.43 -6.47
N ILE A 160 -5.79 2.66 -6.14
CA ILE A 160 -5.55 1.34 -6.77
C ILE A 160 -6.70 0.38 -6.41
N GLY A 161 -7.19 0.45 -5.16
CA GLY A 161 -8.32 -0.36 -4.69
C GLY A 161 -9.63 -0.01 -5.40
N THR A 162 -9.85 1.27 -5.74
CA THR A 162 -11.06 1.68 -6.48
C THR A 162 -11.03 1.20 -7.93
N VAL A 163 -9.86 1.17 -8.58
CA VAL A 163 -9.70 0.57 -9.91
C VAL A 163 -10.08 -0.91 -9.92
N ALA A 164 -9.62 -1.67 -8.92
CA ALA A 164 -9.94 -3.09 -8.80
C ALA A 164 -11.46 -3.32 -8.59
N LEU A 165 -12.11 -2.45 -7.83
CA LEU A 165 -13.56 -2.49 -7.62
C LEU A 165 -14.34 -2.26 -8.92
N VAL A 166 -13.95 -1.25 -9.70
CA VAL A 166 -14.59 -0.92 -10.98
C VAL A 166 -14.37 -2.01 -12.03
N GLY A 167 -13.21 -2.68 -12.02
CA GLY A 167 -12.89 -3.76 -12.94
C GLY A 167 -13.47 -5.14 -12.57
N SER A 168 -14.09 -5.30 -11.40
CA SER A 168 -14.60 -6.60 -10.95
C SER A 168 -15.95 -6.93 -11.62
N PRO A 169 -16.10 -8.11 -12.27
CA PRO A 169 -17.39 -8.55 -12.78
C PRO A 169 -18.42 -8.74 -11.65
N TYR A 170 -19.70 -8.65 -12.01
CA TYR A 170 -20.85 -8.90 -11.13
C TYR A 170 -20.69 -10.26 -10.43
N PRO A 171 -20.66 -10.33 -9.08
CA PRO A 171 -20.96 -11.57 -8.40
C PRO A 171 -22.47 -11.78 -8.56
N GLY A 172 -22.85 -12.72 -9.43
CA GLY A 172 -24.21 -13.28 -9.46
C GLY A 172 -24.49 -14.08 -8.20
#